data_AF-A0A7L2SMT5-F1
#
_entry.id   AF-A0A7L2SMT5-F1
#
_cell.length_a   1.000
_cell.length_b   1.000
_cell.length_c   1.000
_cell.angle_alpha   90.00
_cell.angle_beta   90.00
_cell.angle_gamma   90.00
#
_symmetry.space_group_name_H-M   'P 1'
#
loop_
_entity.id
_entity.type
_entity.pdbx_description
1 polymer ?
#
loop_
_entity_poly.entity_id
_entity_poly.type
_entity_poly.pdbx_seq_one_letter_code
_entity_poly.pdbx_strand_id
1 'polypeptide(L)'
;QVSELGLAGDILPVPGDHPASRNRFLYLGGALHRLPSGLGGLLRAVPPFSRALLWSGVRDLVTPAGTGPDESAHAFARRRFGPEVADVAVDSLCRGVFAGDSRTLSVRSCFPALFQAERRRGSVLLGL
;
A
#
# COMPACT_ATOMS: atom_id res chain seq x y z
N GLN A 1 4.39 23.95 -12.74
CA GLN A 1 4.34 22.98 -13.86
C GLN A 1 3.07 23.06 -14.72
N VAL A 2 1.86 22.68 -14.28
CA VAL A 2 0.68 22.75 -15.18
C VAL A 2 0.23 24.20 -15.45
N SER A 3 0.20 25.05 -14.43
CA SER A 3 -0.18 26.46 -14.56
C SER A 3 0.80 27.28 -15.41
N GLU A 4 2.09 26.93 -15.39
CA GLU A 4 3.13 27.55 -16.23
C GLU A 4 2.89 27.28 -17.72
N LEU A 5 2.21 26.19 -18.06
CA LEU A 5 1.85 25.84 -19.44
C LEU A 5 0.51 26.46 -19.88
N GLY A 6 -0.17 27.22 -19.00
CA GLY A 6 -1.49 27.81 -19.29
C GLY A 6 -2.65 26.82 -19.31
N LEU A 7 -2.41 25.53 -19.00
CA LEU A 7 -3.40 24.45 -19.08
C LEU A 7 -4.21 24.24 -17.79
N ALA A 8 -4.14 25.17 -16.83
CA ALA A 8 -4.83 25.01 -15.55
C ALA A 8 -6.37 24.91 -15.71
N GLY A 9 -6.93 25.58 -16.72
CA GLY A 9 -8.36 25.53 -17.04
C GLY A 9 -8.82 24.20 -17.65
N ASP A 10 -7.89 23.38 -18.15
CA ASP A 10 -8.19 22.11 -18.82
C ASP A 10 -8.09 20.91 -17.86
N ILE A 11 -7.73 21.14 -16.60
CA ILE A 11 -7.71 20.09 -15.59
C ILE A 11 -9.15 19.69 -15.28
N LEU A 12 -9.47 18.41 -15.48
CA LEU A 12 -10.73 17.80 -15.04
C LEU A 12 -10.48 17.01 -13.75
N PRO A 13 -10.60 17.62 -12.57
CA PRO A 13 -10.36 16.94 -11.31
C PRO A 13 -11.48 15.95 -11.00
N VAL A 14 -11.12 14.85 -10.33
CA VAL A 14 -12.11 13.98 -9.69
C VAL A 14 -12.19 14.36 -8.21
N PRO A 15 -13.31 14.95 -7.74
CA PRO A 15 -13.46 15.36 -6.34
C PRO A 15 -13.24 14.21 -5.35
N GLY A 16 -12.77 14.52 -4.14
CA GLY A 16 -12.44 13.50 -3.12
C GLY A 16 -13.64 12.75 -2.56
N ASP A 17 -14.83 13.35 -2.63
CA ASP A 17 -16.11 12.76 -2.24
C ASP A 17 -16.73 11.88 -3.34
N HIS A 18 -16.25 12.00 -4.58
CA HIS A 18 -16.73 11.20 -5.70
C HIS A 18 -16.44 9.69 -5.51
N PRO A 19 -17.36 8.78 -5.85
CA PRO A 19 -17.16 7.34 -5.68
C PRO A 19 -15.89 6.78 -6.34
N ALA A 20 -15.50 7.33 -7.49
CA ALA A 20 -14.29 6.93 -8.21
C ALA A 20 -12.99 7.22 -7.42
N SER A 21 -12.98 8.24 -6.56
CA SER A 21 -11.83 8.60 -5.72
C SER A 21 -11.74 7.72 -4.46
N ARG A 22 -12.89 7.22 -3.99
CA ARG A 22 -13.04 6.54 -2.70
C ARG A 22 -12.98 5.02 -2.77
N ASN A 23 -13.29 4.45 -3.93
CA ASN A 23 -13.46 3.01 -4.08
C ASN A 23 -12.35 2.41 -4.94
N ARG A 24 -11.58 1.49 -4.33
CA ARG A 24 -10.63 0.62 -5.04
C ARG A 24 -11.06 -0.83 -4.80
N PHE A 25 -10.94 -1.68 -5.81
CA PHE A 25 -11.40 -3.06 -5.75
C PHE A 25 -10.28 -4.02 -6.14
N LEU A 26 -10.32 -5.23 -5.57
CA LEU A 26 -9.49 -6.37 -5.95
C LEU A 26 -10.38 -7.53 -6.38
N TYR A 27 -10.05 -8.17 -7.49
CA TYR A 27 -10.77 -9.35 -7.96
C TYR A 27 -10.08 -10.62 -7.46
N LEU A 28 -10.73 -11.35 -6.55
CA LEU A 28 -10.17 -12.54 -5.92
C LEU A 28 -11.27 -13.57 -5.65
N GLY A 29 -10.98 -14.84 -5.91
CA GLY A 29 -11.93 -15.94 -5.65
C GLY A 29 -13.25 -15.79 -6.40
N GLY A 30 -13.23 -15.23 -7.62
CA GLY A 30 -14.42 -15.06 -8.45
C GLY A 30 -15.25 -13.80 -8.17
N ALA A 31 -14.88 -12.98 -7.18
CA ALA A 31 -15.65 -11.80 -6.76
C ALA A 31 -14.80 -10.53 -6.64
N LEU A 32 -15.44 -9.37 -6.78
CA LEU A 32 -14.84 -8.06 -6.51
C LEU A 32 -14.97 -7.71 -5.03
N HIS A 33 -13.82 -7.48 -4.41
CA HIS A 33 -13.71 -7.06 -3.02
C HIS A 33 -13.26 -5.62 -2.94
N ARG A 34 -14.01 -4.78 -2.23
CA ARG A 34 -13.62 -3.38 -2.01
C ARG A 34 -12.50 -3.32 -0.98
N LEU A 35 -11.41 -2.61 -1.30
CA LEU A 35 -10.35 -2.33 -0.35
C LEU A 35 -10.89 -1.44 0.80
N PRO A 36 -10.48 -1.71 2.06
CA PRO A 36 -10.86 -0.89 3.19
C PRO A 36 -10.50 0.57 2.97
N SER A 37 -11.50 1.45 3.13
CA SER A 37 -11.32 2.90 3.04
C SER A 37 -11.64 3.55 4.39
N GLY A 38 -10.74 4.41 4.88
CA GLY A 38 -10.87 5.07 6.18
C GLY A 38 -10.57 4.16 7.37
N LEU A 39 -10.48 4.76 8.55
CA LEU A 39 -10.04 4.08 9.78
C LEU A 39 -10.97 2.93 10.20
N GLY A 40 -12.30 3.10 10.03
CA GLY A 40 -13.27 2.07 10.42
C GLY A 40 -13.12 0.75 9.65
N GLY A 41 -12.67 0.81 8.39
CA GLY A 41 -12.42 -0.38 7.58
C GLY A 41 -11.19 -1.18 8.03
N LEU A 42 -10.26 -0.55 8.75
CA LEU A 42 -9.05 -1.21 9.26
C LEU A 42 -9.31 -2.00 10.54
N LEU A 43 -10.35 -1.65 11.29
CA LEU A 43 -10.69 -2.25 12.59
C LEU A 43 -11.50 -3.55 12.48
N ARG A 44 -11.99 -3.89 11.29
CA ARG A 44 -12.79 -5.09 11.04
C ARG A 44 -12.12 -5.95 9.96
N ALA A 45 -12.33 -7.25 10.03
CA ALA A 45 -11.98 -8.14 8.93
C ALA A 45 -12.91 -7.83 7.75
N VAL A 46 -12.34 -7.46 6.62
CA VAL A 46 -13.06 -7.17 5.39
C VAL A 46 -12.46 -8.05 4.31
N PRO A 47 -13.26 -8.87 3.60
CA PRO A 47 -12.77 -9.63 2.47
C PRO A 47 -11.97 -8.72 1.51
N PRO A 48 -10.81 -9.18 0.99
CA PRO A 48 -10.28 -10.54 1.02
C PRO A 48 -9.42 -10.88 2.25
N PHE A 49 -9.30 -9.99 3.24
CA PHE A 49 -8.44 -10.19 4.41
C PHE A 49 -9.16 -10.99 5.49
N SER A 50 -8.49 -11.99 6.05
CA SER A 50 -9.06 -12.85 7.09
C SER A 50 -9.10 -12.17 8.45
N ARG A 51 -8.28 -11.12 8.64
CA ARG A 51 -8.16 -10.38 9.90
C ARG A 51 -8.26 -8.88 9.66
N ALA A 52 -8.59 -8.14 10.72
CA ALA A 52 -8.54 -6.69 10.71
C ALA A 52 -7.11 -6.20 10.39
N LEU A 53 -6.99 -5.27 9.45
CA LEU A 53 -5.70 -4.70 9.04
C LEU A 53 -4.99 -3.93 10.16
N LEU A 54 -5.70 -3.56 11.24
CA LEU A 54 -5.09 -3.06 12.47
C LEU A 54 -3.98 -4.00 12.97
N TRP A 55 -4.15 -5.32 12.88
CA TRP A 55 -3.14 -6.27 13.32
C TRP A 55 -1.86 -6.23 12.49
N SER A 56 -1.98 -5.94 11.18
CA SER A 56 -0.83 -5.66 10.32
C SER A 56 -0.11 -4.38 10.75
N GLY A 57 -0.84 -3.37 11.21
CA GLY A 57 -0.25 -2.15 11.77
C GLY A 57 0.47 -2.39 13.10
N VAL A 58 -0.13 -3.15 14.01
CA VAL A 58 0.54 -3.56 15.26
C VAL A 58 1.81 -4.36 14.96
N ARG A 59 1.76 -5.24 13.96
CA ARG A 59 2.92 -6.00 13.50
C ARG A 59 4.04 -5.08 13.01
N ASP A 60 3.73 -4.04 12.24
CA ASP A 60 4.73 -3.07 11.79
C ASP A 60 5.47 -2.39 12.94
N LEU A 61 4.74 -2.04 14.01
CA LEU A 61 5.32 -1.38 15.20
C LEU A 61 6.31 -2.25 15.97
N VAL A 62 6.08 -3.57 16.00
CA VAL A 62 6.94 -4.52 16.73
C VAL A 62 7.98 -5.20 15.86
N THR A 63 7.90 -5.05 14.54
CA THR A 63 8.81 -5.71 13.60
C THR A 63 10.12 -4.92 13.47
N PRO A 64 11.29 -5.54 13.75
CA PRO A 64 12.58 -4.88 13.59
C PRO A 64 12.84 -4.42 12.15
N ALA A 65 13.61 -3.34 12.01
CA ALA A 65 14.04 -2.84 10.71
C ALA A 65 14.92 -3.86 9.96
N GLY A 66 14.77 -3.91 8.63
CA GLY A 66 15.66 -4.70 7.78
C GLY A 66 17.10 -4.20 7.85
N THR A 67 18.07 -5.11 7.82
CA THR A 67 19.51 -4.76 7.90
C THR A 67 20.17 -4.63 6.53
N GLY A 68 19.64 -5.29 5.49
CA GLY A 68 20.21 -5.27 4.14
C GLY A 68 20.09 -3.91 3.44
N PRO A 69 20.86 -3.64 2.37
CA PRO A 69 20.79 -2.36 1.64
C PRO A 69 19.50 -2.19 0.81
N ASP A 70 18.82 -3.30 0.51
CA ASP A 70 17.55 -3.40 -0.20
C ASP A 70 16.90 -4.77 0.04
N GLU A 71 15.62 -4.90 -0.28
CA GLU A 71 14.87 -6.15 -0.35
C GLU A 71 13.68 -6.01 -1.31
N SER A 72 13.02 -7.13 -1.66
CA SER A 72 11.84 -7.03 -2.53
C SER A 72 10.63 -6.41 -1.80
N ALA A 73 9.76 -5.75 -2.55
CA ALA A 73 8.51 -5.17 -2.03
C ALA A 73 7.66 -6.24 -1.31
N HIS A 74 7.64 -7.46 -1.85
CA HIS A 74 6.98 -8.59 -1.23
C HIS A 74 7.61 -8.99 0.11
N ALA A 75 8.93 -9.17 0.16
CA ALA A 75 9.63 -9.56 1.39
C ALA A 75 9.46 -8.52 2.50
N PHE A 76 9.61 -7.24 2.16
CA PHE A 76 9.37 -6.12 3.05
C PHE A 76 7.95 -6.14 3.63
N ALA A 77 6.94 -6.25 2.76
CA ALA A 77 5.55 -6.26 3.17
C ALA A 77 5.19 -7.47 4.01
N ARG A 78 5.69 -8.66 3.64
CA ARG A 78 5.42 -9.91 4.36
C ARG A 78 6.02 -9.87 5.77
N ARG A 79 7.24 -9.35 5.89
CA ARG A 79 7.92 -9.18 7.18
C ARG A 79 7.11 -8.23 8.09
N ARG A 80 6.77 -7.04 7.59
CA ARG A 80 6.16 -5.97 8.39
C ARG A 80 4.65 -6.08 8.60
N PHE A 81 3.91 -6.36 7.54
CA PHE A 81 2.44 -6.31 7.55
C PHE A 81 1.79 -7.70 7.49
N GLY A 82 2.58 -8.73 7.23
CA GLY A 82 2.12 -10.13 7.20
C GLY A 82 1.84 -10.63 5.78
N PRO A 83 1.61 -11.95 5.64
CA PRO A 83 1.49 -12.61 4.35
C PRO A 83 0.29 -12.12 3.54
N GLU A 84 -0.89 -11.97 4.14
CA GLU A 84 -2.08 -11.53 3.40
C GLU A 84 -1.90 -10.15 2.78
N VAL A 85 -1.29 -9.19 3.49
CA VAL A 85 -1.00 -7.86 2.94
C VAL A 85 0.01 -7.95 1.80
N ALA A 86 1.02 -8.80 1.92
CA ALA A 86 2.03 -8.98 0.89
C ALA A 86 1.47 -9.65 -0.38
N ASP A 87 0.75 -10.77 -0.22
CA ASP A 87 0.21 -11.58 -1.31
C ASP A 87 -0.96 -10.91 -2.02
N VAL A 88 -1.77 -10.13 -1.29
CA VAL A 88 -2.97 -9.52 -1.85
C VAL A 88 -2.76 -8.06 -2.19
N ALA A 89 -2.47 -7.22 -1.19
CA ALA A 89 -2.43 -5.77 -1.37
C ALA A 89 -1.20 -5.32 -2.14
N VAL A 90 -0.01 -5.72 -1.68
CA VAL A 90 1.26 -5.26 -2.26
C VAL A 90 1.50 -5.89 -3.62
N ASP A 91 1.19 -7.16 -3.80
CA ASP A 91 1.28 -7.83 -5.10
C ASP A 91 0.36 -7.17 -6.15
N SER A 92 -0.88 -6.84 -5.76
CA SER A 92 -1.81 -6.12 -6.66
C SER A 92 -1.35 -4.70 -6.95
N LEU A 93 -0.83 -3.97 -5.95
CA LEU A 93 -0.30 -2.63 -6.12
C LEU A 93 0.89 -2.62 -7.10
N CYS A 94 1.80 -3.58 -6.96
CA CYS A 94 2.96 -3.70 -7.84
C CYS A 94 2.56 -3.95 -9.29
N ARG A 95 1.56 -4.81 -9.53
CA ARG A 95 1.01 -5.02 -10.88
C ARG A 95 0.27 -3.79 -11.41
N GLY A 96 -0.45 -3.06 -10.55
CA GLY A 96 -1.21 -1.87 -10.96
C GLY A 96 -0.35 -0.66 -11.29
N VAL A 97 0.78 -0.47 -10.59
CA VAL A 97 1.66 0.70 -10.76
C VAL A 97 2.83 0.42 -11.72
N PHE A 98 3.46 -0.75 -11.58
CA PHE A 98 4.70 -1.09 -12.29
C PHE A 98 4.53 -2.21 -13.31
N ALA A 99 3.36 -2.83 -13.40
CA ALA A 99 3.13 -4.05 -14.18
C ALA A 99 4.16 -5.17 -13.88
N GLY A 100 4.64 -5.23 -12.63
CA GLY A 100 5.74 -6.12 -12.21
C GLY A 100 5.40 -7.03 -11.04
N ASP A 101 6.21 -8.09 -10.86
CA ASP A 101 6.10 -9.02 -9.74
C ASP A 101 6.72 -8.41 -8.47
N SER A 102 5.91 -8.30 -7.41
CA SER A 102 6.32 -7.76 -6.11
C SER A 102 7.51 -8.50 -5.49
N ARG A 103 7.76 -9.76 -5.87
CA ARG A 103 8.88 -10.58 -5.39
C ARG A 103 10.22 -10.17 -5.99
N THR A 104 10.21 -9.44 -7.10
CA THR A 104 11.41 -9.00 -7.82
C THR A 104 11.64 -7.49 -7.72
N LEU A 105 10.57 -6.71 -7.53
CA LEU A 105 10.65 -5.26 -7.41
C LEU A 105 11.32 -4.83 -6.11
N SER A 106 12.30 -3.94 -6.22
CA SER A 106 13.01 -3.31 -5.09
C SER A 106 12.07 -2.41 -4.28
N VAL A 107 11.96 -2.63 -2.96
CA VAL A 107 11.17 -1.73 -2.10
C VAL A 107 11.83 -0.36 -2.00
N ARG A 108 13.17 -0.29 -1.99
CA ARG A 108 13.91 0.96 -1.91
C ARG A 108 13.65 1.85 -3.13
N SER A 109 13.51 1.24 -4.30
CA SER A 109 13.34 1.97 -5.57
C SER A 109 11.87 2.27 -5.86
N CYS A 110 10.98 1.29 -5.68
CA CYS A 110 9.56 1.42 -6.01
C CYS A 110 8.76 2.15 -4.92
N PHE A 111 9.15 2.02 -3.65
CA PHE A 111 8.43 2.58 -2.50
C PHE A 111 9.38 3.31 -1.53
N PRO A 112 10.13 4.32 -2.01
CA PRO A 112 11.20 4.96 -1.23
C PRO A 112 10.70 5.59 0.07
N ALA A 113 9.48 6.16 0.08
CA ALA A 113 8.88 6.73 1.29
C ALA A 113 8.70 5.69 2.41
N LEU A 114 8.21 4.48 2.08
CA LEU A 114 8.01 3.41 3.06
C LEU A 114 9.35 2.87 3.58
N PHE A 115 10.31 2.67 2.68
CA PHE A 115 11.65 2.22 3.04
C PHE A 115 12.35 3.23 3.97
N GLN A 116 12.26 4.53 3.67
CA GLN A 116 12.86 5.57 4.50
C GLN A 116 12.13 5.74 5.85
N ALA A 117 10.81 5.59 5.89
CA ALA A 117 10.03 5.60 7.12
C ALA A 117 10.52 4.52 8.09
N GLU A 118 10.64 3.27 7.62
CA GLU A 118 11.24 2.18 8.40
C GLU A 118 12.65 2.56 8.90
N ARG A 119 13.52 3.06 8.03
CA ARG A 119 14.93 3.31 8.40
C ARG A 119 15.10 4.38 9.46
N ARG A 120 14.23 5.39 9.44
CA ARG A 120 14.31 6.53 10.38
C ARG A 120 13.72 6.21 11.75
N ARG A 121 12.62 5.45 11.80
CA ARG A 121 11.83 5.25 13.03
C ARG A 121 11.65 3.80 13.44
N GLY A 122 12.22 2.84 12.71
CA GLY A 122 12.05 1.40 12.94
C GLY A 122 10.70 0.84 12.50
N SER A 123 9.73 1.70 12.16
CA SER A 123 8.37 1.37 11.75
C SER A 123 7.95 2.27 10.60
N VAL A 124 7.18 1.71 9.66
CA VAL A 124 6.61 2.48 8.54
C VAL A 124 5.53 3.43 9.04
N LEU A 125 4.67 2.98 9.95
CA LEU A 125 3.58 3.79 10.48
C LEU A 125 4.07 4.96 11.34
N LEU A 126 5.20 4.82 12.04
CA LEU A 126 5.79 5.92 12.83
C LEU A 126 6.65 6.88 11.98
N GLY A 127 7.07 6.44 10.80
CA GLY A 127 8.01 7.19 9.95
C GLY A 127 7.36 7.95 8.79
N LEU A 128 6.11 7.63 8.45
CA LEU A 128 5.26 8.40 7.54
C LEU A 128 4.59 9.57 8.28
#